data_AF-A0A1C3KJZ4-F1
#
_entry.id   AF-A0A1C3KJZ4-F1
#
_cell.length_a   1.000
_cell.length_b   1.000
_cell.length_c   1.000
_cell.angle_alpha   90.00
_cell.angle_beta   90.00
_cell.angle_gamma   90.00
#
_symmetry.space_group_name_H-M   'P 1'
#
loop_
_entity.id
_entity.type
_entity.pdbx_description
1 polymer ?
#
loop_
_entity_poly.entity_id
_entity_poly.type
_entity_poly.pdbx_seq_one_letter_code
_entity_poly.pdbx_strand_id
1 'polypeptide(L)'
;MSLVASYEKLCPLKKFINRINEKINVEDYIRSDGLEKIRISGSESIKQVASMLSRNYNSIFICAIIKQQSCCNFLNYWLDNQKDLYVNSVSDDDKQLWTLIEEYWGYLRSNIYEAFPCERENEVKIIDLKKKRMDLMVYCENRDYIKRMCEISKGKNSSSCLALNQFIEHYYNKFYNEKKCLGGNVMCEEYTSHISEYCNLYDISKTFPEYDISAEQILVKDNSRRAICECENTPVTEDSIREHQELAPEPIPETPLPSSGPWKNALYGEYIDYKSENNQYNFSYQVLEK
;
A
#
# COMPACT_ATOMS: atom_id res chain seq x y z
N MET A 1 4.47 -28.55 -4.45
CA MET A 1 4.25 -27.10 -4.66
C MET A 1 2.82 -26.94 -5.15
N SER A 2 1.98 -26.10 -4.52
CA SER A 2 0.58 -25.94 -4.94
C SER A 2 0.48 -25.27 -6.31
N LEU A 3 -0.63 -25.48 -7.02
CA LEU A 3 -0.88 -24.84 -8.31
C LEU A 3 -0.83 -23.31 -8.22
N VAL A 4 -1.45 -22.76 -7.17
CA VAL A 4 -1.39 -21.33 -6.82
C VAL A 4 0.06 -20.84 -6.75
N ALA A 5 0.90 -21.51 -5.95
CA ALA A 5 2.30 -21.11 -5.78
C ALA A 5 3.11 -21.19 -7.08
N SER A 6 2.80 -22.13 -7.97
CA SER A 6 3.45 -22.24 -9.29
C SER A 6 3.13 -21.04 -10.18
N TYR A 7 1.87 -20.61 -10.23
CA TYR A 7 1.44 -19.47 -11.05
C TYR A 7 1.85 -18.12 -10.46
N GLU A 8 1.83 -17.99 -9.14
CA GLU A 8 2.34 -16.79 -8.47
C GLU A 8 3.80 -16.53 -8.82
N LYS A 9 4.64 -17.56 -8.86
CA LYS A 9 6.06 -17.43 -9.24
C LYS A 9 6.26 -16.91 -10.66
N LEU A 10 5.26 -17.02 -11.53
CA LEU A 10 5.31 -16.48 -12.88
C LEU A 10 4.98 -14.98 -12.92
N CYS A 11 4.24 -14.49 -11.92
CA CYS A 11 3.76 -13.11 -11.86
C CYS A 11 4.93 -12.11 -11.78
N PRO A 12 4.97 -11.09 -12.66
CA PRO A 12 6.06 -10.11 -12.69
C PRO A 12 6.31 -9.40 -11.35
N LEU A 13 5.25 -8.93 -10.69
CA LEU A 13 5.37 -8.27 -9.40
C LEU A 13 5.89 -9.24 -8.33
N LYS A 14 5.42 -10.50 -8.31
CA LYS A 14 5.94 -11.51 -7.37
C LYS A 14 7.42 -11.82 -7.61
N LYS A 15 7.87 -11.89 -8.87
CA LYS A 15 9.30 -12.06 -9.22
C LYS A 15 10.12 -10.88 -8.70
N PHE A 16 9.66 -9.66 -8.91
CA PHE A 16 10.31 -8.46 -8.39
C PHE A 16 10.42 -8.48 -6.86
N ILE A 17 9.32 -8.81 -6.17
CA ILE A 17 9.28 -8.90 -4.70
C ILE A 17 10.23 -9.97 -4.17
N ASN A 18 10.27 -11.15 -4.80
CA ASN A 18 11.20 -12.20 -4.39
C ASN A 18 12.65 -11.73 -4.51
N ARG A 19 12.96 -10.95 -5.56
CA ARG A 19 14.29 -10.37 -5.80
C ARG A 19 14.66 -9.28 -4.81
N ILE A 20 13.70 -8.48 -4.34
CA ILE A 20 13.97 -7.23 -3.62
C ILE A 20 14.88 -7.39 -2.39
N ASN A 21 14.79 -8.54 -1.71
CA ASN A 21 15.56 -8.88 -0.51
C ASN A 21 16.61 -9.97 -0.75
N GLU A 22 16.84 -10.39 -2.00
CA GLU A 22 17.94 -11.31 -2.30
C GLU A 22 19.26 -10.70 -1.87
N LYS A 23 20.12 -11.50 -1.23
CA LYS A 23 21.45 -11.07 -0.83
C LYS A 23 22.24 -10.62 -2.07
N ILE A 24 23.03 -9.57 -1.88
CA ILE A 24 23.93 -9.04 -2.92
C ILE A 24 25.36 -9.05 -2.41
N ASN A 25 26.30 -9.03 -3.34
CA ASN A 25 27.63 -8.52 -3.08
C ASN A 25 27.58 -6.99 -3.21
N VAL A 26 27.87 -6.26 -2.13
CA VAL A 26 27.81 -4.79 -2.10
C VAL A 26 28.75 -4.17 -3.14
N GLU A 27 29.93 -4.77 -3.34
CA GLU A 27 30.96 -4.29 -4.27
C GLU A 27 30.49 -4.23 -5.73
N ASP A 28 29.52 -5.05 -6.10
CA ASP A 28 28.99 -5.10 -7.47
C ASP A 28 28.14 -3.87 -7.80
N TYR A 29 27.60 -3.18 -6.79
CA TYR A 29 26.63 -2.09 -6.97
C TYR A 29 27.06 -0.77 -6.32
N ILE A 30 27.95 -0.79 -5.33
CA ILE A 30 28.39 0.43 -4.63
C ILE A 30 29.19 1.39 -5.52
N ARG A 31 29.61 0.92 -6.70
CA ARG A 31 30.30 1.69 -7.73
C ARG A 31 29.36 2.30 -8.77
N SER A 32 28.04 2.12 -8.62
CA SER A 32 27.06 2.81 -9.47
C SER A 32 27.19 4.32 -9.30
N ASP A 33 27.01 5.04 -10.41
CA ASP A 33 27.01 6.50 -10.42
C ASP A 33 26.01 7.06 -9.39
N GLY A 34 26.40 8.14 -8.70
CA GLY A 34 25.58 8.79 -7.67
C GLY A 34 25.74 8.22 -6.26
N LEU A 35 26.54 7.15 -6.09
CA LEU A 35 26.84 6.54 -4.78
C LEU A 35 28.15 7.00 -4.15
N GLU A 36 28.83 8.01 -4.71
CA GLU A 36 30.19 8.38 -4.32
C GLU A 36 30.28 8.76 -2.84
N LYS A 37 29.30 9.54 -2.33
CA LYS A 37 29.22 9.92 -0.91
C LYS A 37 28.93 8.73 -0.01
N ILE A 38 28.04 7.83 -0.43
CA ILE A 38 27.67 6.64 0.33
C ILE A 38 28.85 5.69 0.47
N ARG A 39 29.62 5.51 -0.61
CA ARG A 39 30.82 4.67 -0.63
C ARG A 39 31.84 5.05 0.44
N ILE A 40 31.98 6.36 0.72
CA ILE A 40 32.94 6.88 1.71
C ILE A 40 32.32 7.15 3.09
N SER A 41 31.01 6.95 3.27
CA SER A 41 30.28 7.27 4.51
C SER A 41 30.66 6.43 5.74
N GLY A 42 31.45 5.37 5.57
CA GLY A 42 31.84 4.44 6.63
C GLY A 42 30.72 3.52 7.12
N SER A 43 29.44 3.78 6.79
CA SER A 43 28.30 3.00 7.25
C SER A 43 27.97 1.83 6.33
N GLU A 44 28.22 0.62 6.81
CA GLU A 44 27.99 -0.61 6.02
C GLU A 44 26.50 -0.87 5.75
N SER A 45 25.62 -0.49 6.69
CA SER A 45 24.17 -0.61 6.49
C SER A 45 23.66 0.35 5.41
N ILE A 46 24.16 1.59 5.38
CA ILE A 46 23.81 2.55 4.32
C ILE A 46 24.35 2.09 2.96
N LYS A 47 25.59 1.58 2.89
CA LYS A 47 26.11 0.98 1.65
C LYS A 47 25.26 -0.20 1.18
N GLN A 48 24.88 -1.10 2.09
CA GLN A 48 24.04 -2.25 1.78
C GLN A 48 22.68 -1.83 1.21
N VAL A 49 21.98 -0.90 1.88
CA VAL A 49 20.67 -0.40 1.43
C VAL A 49 20.79 0.30 0.08
N ALA A 50 21.81 1.15 -0.10
CA ALA A 50 22.03 1.87 -1.35
C ALA A 50 22.33 0.95 -2.53
N SER A 51 23.19 -0.05 -2.32
CA SER A 51 23.51 -1.07 -3.32
C SER A 51 22.29 -1.91 -3.69
N MET A 52 21.47 -2.29 -2.71
CA MET A 52 20.20 -2.98 -2.96
C MET A 52 19.21 -2.09 -3.71
N LEU A 53 19.13 -0.80 -3.35
CA LEU A 53 18.29 0.18 -4.03
C LEU A 53 18.70 0.33 -5.50
N SER A 54 19.99 0.52 -5.79
CA SER A 54 20.54 0.58 -7.15
C SER A 54 20.13 -0.65 -7.97
N ARG A 55 20.38 -1.86 -7.45
CA ARG A 55 20.00 -3.11 -8.12
C ARG A 55 18.50 -3.19 -8.38
N ASN A 56 17.70 -2.91 -7.35
CA ASN A 56 16.25 -3.09 -7.39
C ASN A 56 15.61 -2.08 -8.34
N TYR A 57 16.07 -0.83 -8.31
CA TYR A 57 15.62 0.21 -9.24
C TYR A 57 15.90 -0.21 -10.69
N ASN A 58 17.13 -0.66 -10.98
CA ASN A 58 17.49 -1.19 -12.30
C ASN A 58 16.77 -2.49 -12.69
N SER A 59 16.00 -3.10 -11.78
CA SER A 59 15.21 -4.32 -12.04
C SER A 59 13.72 -4.03 -12.22
N ILE A 60 13.29 -2.76 -12.20
CA ILE A 60 11.87 -2.38 -12.35
C ILE A 60 11.29 -2.85 -13.70
N PHE A 61 12.11 -2.93 -14.75
CA PHE A 61 11.70 -3.42 -16.07
C PHE A 61 11.09 -4.84 -16.03
N ILE A 62 11.32 -5.62 -14.96
CA ILE A 62 10.63 -6.90 -14.73
C ILE A 62 9.10 -6.71 -14.80
N CYS A 63 8.59 -5.57 -14.33
CA CYS A 63 7.18 -5.21 -14.36
C CYS A 63 6.69 -4.61 -15.69
N ALA A 64 7.50 -4.55 -16.75
CA ALA A 64 7.09 -3.95 -18.03
C ALA A 64 5.87 -4.63 -18.69
N ILE A 65 5.56 -5.86 -18.31
CA ILE A 65 4.40 -6.63 -18.82
C ILE A 65 3.10 -6.30 -18.05
N ILE A 66 3.22 -5.69 -16.87
CA ILE A 66 2.13 -5.20 -16.02
C ILE A 66 2.26 -3.67 -15.86
N LYS A 67 1.71 -3.09 -14.80
CA LYS A 67 1.93 -1.68 -14.48
C LYS A 67 3.31 -1.51 -13.84
N GLN A 68 4.22 -0.81 -14.50
CA GLN A 68 5.53 -0.45 -13.95
C GLN A 68 5.41 0.25 -12.58
N GLN A 69 4.37 1.07 -12.43
CA GLN A 69 4.04 1.74 -11.17
C GLN A 69 3.86 0.76 -9.99
N SER A 70 3.41 -0.47 -10.22
CA SER A 70 3.26 -1.47 -9.15
C SER A 70 4.61 -1.90 -8.57
N CYS A 71 5.63 -2.06 -9.41
CA CYS A 71 7.01 -2.28 -8.96
C CYS A 71 7.54 -1.04 -8.21
N CYS A 72 7.33 0.17 -8.75
CA CYS A 72 7.73 1.42 -8.10
C CYS A 72 7.10 1.57 -6.70
N ASN A 73 5.78 1.37 -6.58
CA ASN A 73 5.06 1.44 -5.32
C ASN A 73 5.63 0.46 -4.29
N PHE A 74 5.93 -0.77 -4.71
CA PHE A 74 6.53 -1.75 -3.81
C PHE A 74 7.98 -1.39 -3.43
N LEU A 75 8.77 -0.87 -4.36
CA LEU A 75 10.14 -0.39 -4.09
C LEU A 75 10.13 0.77 -3.09
N ASN A 76 9.21 1.73 -3.26
CA ASN A 76 9.02 2.85 -2.33
C ASN A 76 8.67 2.36 -0.93
N TYR A 77 7.71 1.44 -0.84
CA TYR A 77 7.35 0.82 0.44
C TYR A 77 8.55 0.10 1.07
N TRP A 78 9.30 -0.67 0.28
CA TRP A 78 10.51 -1.35 0.77
C TRP A 78 11.52 -0.35 1.32
N LEU A 79 11.75 0.76 0.62
CA LEU A 79 12.68 1.81 1.03
C LEU A 79 12.21 2.52 2.31
N ASP A 80 10.92 2.80 2.43
CA ASP A 80 10.30 3.35 3.64
C ASP A 80 10.45 2.38 4.83
N ASN A 81 10.28 1.09 4.61
CA ASN A 81 10.47 0.07 5.63
C ASN A 81 11.95 -0.05 6.03
N GLN A 82 12.90 0.04 5.08
CA GLN A 82 14.33 0.11 5.40
C GLN A 82 14.66 1.35 6.24
N LYS A 83 14.06 2.49 5.94
CA LYS A 83 14.22 3.74 6.71
C LYS A 83 13.77 3.55 8.15
N ASP A 84 12.56 3.02 8.33
CA ASP A 84 11.99 2.80 9.66
C ASP A 84 12.87 1.86 10.50
N LEU A 85 13.30 0.73 9.92
CA LEU A 85 14.22 -0.21 10.59
C LEU A 85 15.55 0.45 10.94
N TYR A 86 16.13 1.23 10.03
CA TYR A 86 17.39 1.92 10.24
C TYR A 86 17.27 2.96 11.37
N VAL A 87 16.30 3.87 11.27
CA VAL A 87 16.07 4.95 12.25
C VAL A 87 15.79 4.38 13.64
N ASN A 88 15.09 3.24 13.73
CA ASN A 88 14.79 2.61 15.01
C ASN A 88 15.96 1.77 15.59
N SER A 89 17.06 1.58 14.84
CA SER A 89 18.19 0.72 15.26
C SER A 89 19.52 1.44 15.48
N VAL A 90 19.60 2.74 15.20
CA VAL A 90 20.85 3.52 15.29
C VAL A 90 20.72 4.75 16.20
N SER A 91 21.87 5.35 16.53
CA SER A 91 21.94 6.59 17.32
C SER A 91 21.35 7.79 16.57
N ASP A 92 20.97 8.85 17.29
CA ASP A 92 20.43 10.06 16.66
C ASP A 92 21.39 10.71 15.65
N ASP A 93 22.70 10.65 15.93
CA ASP A 93 23.74 11.14 15.03
C ASP A 93 23.78 10.31 13.74
N ASP A 94 23.66 8.98 13.85
CA ASP A 94 23.69 8.08 12.70
C ASP A 94 22.41 8.18 11.85
N LYS A 95 21.26 8.53 12.43
CA LYS A 95 19.99 8.72 11.67
C LYS A 95 20.17 9.69 10.50
N GLN A 96 21.05 10.69 10.64
CA GLN A 96 21.32 11.68 9.60
C GLN A 96 21.94 11.06 8.35
N LEU A 97 22.64 9.92 8.45
CA LEU A 97 23.22 9.23 7.31
C LEU A 97 22.17 8.72 6.32
N TRP A 98 20.92 8.54 6.76
CA TRP A 98 19.81 8.20 5.86
C TRP A 98 19.57 9.27 4.78
N THR A 99 19.95 10.53 5.03
CA THR A 99 19.86 11.60 4.02
C THR A 99 20.61 11.24 2.74
N LEU A 100 21.70 10.48 2.83
CA LEU A 100 22.44 9.99 1.67
C LEU A 100 21.59 9.06 0.78
N ILE A 101 20.72 8.24 1.39
CA ILE A 101 19.78 7.38 0.66
C ILE A 101 18.70 8.21 -0.04
N GLU A 102 18.19 9.26 0.62
CA GLU A 102 17.20 10.16 0.00
C GLU A 102 17.81 10.97 -1.15
N GLU A 103 19.06 11.43 -1.01
CA GLU A 103 19.83 12.06 -2.10
C GLU A 103 19.99 11.10 -3.27
N TYR A 104 20.35 9.84 -3.00
CA TYR A 104 20.51 8.83 -4.04
C TYR A 104 19.19 8.46 -4.73
N TRP A 105 18.09 8.39 -3.99
CA TRP A 105 16.76 8.23 -4.58
C TRP A 105 16.42 9.38 -5.53
N GLY A 106 16.71 10.63 -5.12
CA GLY A 106 16.55 11.81 -5.98
C GLY A 106 17.41 11.76 -7.24
N TYR A 107 18.64 11.25 -7.12
CA TYR A 107 19.52 11.00 -8.25
C TYR A 107 18.94 9.97 -9.24
N LEU A 108 18.49 8.81 -8.74
CA LEU A 108 17.88 7.76 -9.56
C LEU A 108 16.63 8.25 -10.30
N ARG A 109 15.83 9.12 -9.67
CA ARG A 109 14.68 9.74 -10.33
C ARG A 109 15.07 10.69 -11.46
N SER A 110 16.18 11.40 -11.30
CA SER A 110 16.59 12.50 -12.19
C SER A 110 17.49 12.05 -13.34
N ASN A 111 18.21 10.92 -13.19
CA ASN A 111 19.27 10.52 -14.11
C ASN A 111 18.89 9.36 -15.06
N ILE A 112 17.63 9.28 -15.50
CA ILE A 112 17.24 8.21 -16.43
C ILE A 112 16.53 8.77 -17.66
N TYR A 113 17.03 8.33 -18.81
CA TYR A 113 16.43 8.43 -20.15
C TYR A 113 15.10 7.65 -20.28
N GLU A 114 14.45 7.29 -19.18
CA GLU A 114 13.25 6.47 -19.15
C GLU A 114 12.00 7.33 -18.99
N ALA A 115 10.98 7.02 -19.79
CA ALA A 115 9.72 7.74 -19.84
C ALA A 115 8.86 7.66 -18.55
N PHE A 116 9.30 6.94 -17.51
CA PHE A 116 8.51 6.64 -16.32
C PHE A 116 9.34 6.60 -15.02
N PRO A 117 9.72 7.76 -14.44
CA PRO A 117 10.40 7.80 -13.15
C PRO A 117 9.50 7.27 -12.03
N CYS A 118 10.05 6.50 -11.08
CA CYS A 118 9.29 6.11 -9.89
C CYS A 118 9.03 7.31 -8.99
N GLU A 119 7.78 7.72 -8.87
CA GLU A 119 7.39 8.75 -7.91
C GLU A 119 7.21 8.15 -6.52
N ARG A 120 7.77 8.81 -5.51
CA ARG A 120 7.64 8.44 -4.10
C ARG A 120 7.02 9.59 -3.34
N GLU A 121 5.87 9.35 -2.74
CA GLU A 121 5.24 10.28 -1.83
C GLU A 121 5.95 10.26 -0.48
N ASN A 122 6.25 11.45 0.06
CA ASN A 122 6.87 11.61 1.38
C ASN A 122 5.85 11.47 2.53
N GLU A 123 4.67 10.90 2.28
CA GLU A 123 3.64 10.79 3.28
C GLU A 123 4.11 9.97 4.49
N VAL A 124 3.96 10.56 5.68
CA VAL A 124 4.24 9.96 6.99
C VAL A 124 3.07 9.04 7.36
N LYS A 125 2.84 8.00 6.55
CA LYS A 125 1.91 6.93 6.90
C LYS A 125 2.66 5.84 7.64
N ILE A 126 2.03 5.31 8.69
CA ILE A 126 2.55 4.19 9.48
C ILE A 126 2.89 3.02 8.54
N ILE A 127 4.06 2.42 8.71
CA ILE A 127 4.58 1.34 7.84
C ILE A 127 3.57 0.18 7.73
N ASP A 128 2.87 -0.16 8.82
CA ASP A 128 1.84 -1.20 8.81
C ASP A 128 0.66 -0.89 7.86
N LEU A 129 0.27 0.38 7.73
CA LEU A 129 -0.76 0.79 6.79
C LEU A 129 -0.26 0.69 5.35
N LYS A 130 0.99 1.11 5.10
CA LYS A 130 1.64 0.95 3.79
C LYS A 130 1.74 -0.52 3.40
N LYS A 131 2.09 -1.39 4.35
CA LYS A 131 2.16 -2.85 4.18
C LYS A 131 0.82 -3.44 3.76
N LYS A 132 -0.27 -3.13 4.48
CA LYS A 132 -1.63 -3.59 4.14
C LYS A 132 -2.03 -3.16 2.73
N ARG A 133 -1.73 -1.91 2.35
CA ARG A 133 -1.96 -1.41 0.98
C ARG A 133 -1.13 -2.20 -0.05
N MET A 134 0.14 -2.48 0.23
CA MET A 134 0.98 -3.27 -0.67
C MET A 134 0.50 -4.71 -0.80
N ASP A 135 0.06 -5.35 0.28
CA ASP A 135 -0.49 -6.71 0.22
C ASP A 135 -1.71 -6.78 -0.72
N LEU A 136 -2.61 -5.79 -0.65
CA LEU A 136 -3.75 -5.67 -1.57
C LEU A 136 -3.30 -5.44 -3.01
N MET A 137 -2.33 -4.54 -3.23
CA MET A 137 -1.78 -4.27 -4.57
C MET A 137 -1.19 -5.54 -5.19
N VAL A 138 -0.39 -6.29 -4.40
CA VAL A 138 0.25 -7.52 -4.84
C VAL A 138 -0.78 -8.57 -5.22
N TYR A 139 -1.84 -8.70 -4.43
CA TYR A 139 -2.96 -9.56 -4.77
C TYR A 139 -3.58 -9.18 -6.12
N CYS A 140 -3.98 -7.92 -6.30
CA CYS A 140 -4.70 -7.49 -7.49
C CYS A 140 -3.85 -7.60 -8.77
N GLU A 141 -2.59 -7.18 -8.72
CA GLU A 141 -1.70 -7.23 -9.89
C GLU A 141 -1.38 -8.68 -10.29
N ASN A 142 -1.20 -9.57 -9.31
CA ASN A 142 -1.01 -10.99 -9.58
C ASN A 142 -2.31 -11.65 -10.09
N ARG A 143 -3.48 -11.31 -9.51
CA ARG A 143 -4.80 -11.76 -9.99
C ARG A 143 -5.00 -11.40 -11.45
N ASP A 144 -4.75 -10.14 -11.81
CA ASP A 144 -4.98 -9.63 -13.17
C ASP A 144 -4.00 -10.28 -14.16
N TYR A 145 -2.75 -10.52 -13.75
CA TYR A 145 -1.79 -11.26 -14.56
C TYR A 145 -2.20 -12.73 -14.78
N ILE A 146 -2.67 -13.42 -13.72
CA ILE A 146 -3.17 -14.80 -13.83
C ILE A 146 -4.44 -14.86 -14.67
N LYS A 147 -5.32 -13.87 -14.55
CA LYS A 147 -6.51 -13.73 -15.39
C LYS A 147 -6.12 -13.60 -16.86
N ARG A 148 -5.17 -12.73 -17.19
CA ARG A 148 -4.64 -12.60 -18.55
C ARG A 148 -4.07 -13.92 -19.09
N MET A 149 -3.35 -14.68 -18.25
CA MET A 149 -2.87 -16.02 -18.63
C MET A 149 -4.02 -17.00 -18.89
N CYS A 150 -5.09 -16.97 -18.09
CA CYS A 150 -6.31 -17.73 -18.33
C CYS A 150 -6.98 -17.33 -19.66
N GLU A 151 -7.13 -16.03 -19.92
CA GLU A 151 -7.73 -15.48 -21.14
C GLU A 151 -6.94 -15.82 -22.41
N ILE A 152 -5.60 -15.85 -22.36
CA ILE A 152 -4.76 -16.25 -23.50
C ILE A 152 -4.90 -17.76 -23.77
N SER A 153 -5.13 -18.56 -22.74
CA SER A 153 -5.23 -20.03 -22.83
C SER A 153 -6.60 -20.56 -23.29
N LYS A 154 -7.42 -19.76 -24.00
CA LYS A 154 -8.83 -20.01 -24.35
C LYS A 154 -9.14 -21.49 -24.68
N GLY A 155 -10.23 -22.01 -24.10
CA GLY A 155 -10.91 -23.20 -24.62
C GLY A 155 -10.57 -24.56 -24.01
N LYS A 156 -9.75 -24.63 -22.96
CA LYS A 156 -9.53 -25.87 -22.20
C LYS A 156 -9.57 -25.55 -20.72
N ASN A 157 -9.88 -26.53 -19.87
CA ASN A 157 -9.60 -26.53 -18.44
C ASN A 157 -8.12 -26.24 -18.18
N SER A 158 -7.69 -25.01 -18.42
CA SER A 158 -6.31 -24.62 -18.41
C SER A 158 -5.92 -24.49 -16.96
N SER A 159 -4.73 -24.97 -16.65
CA SER A 159 -4.20 -24.89 -15.30
C SER A 159 -4.15 -23.44 -14.80
N SER A 160 -4.07 -22.44 -15.68
CA SER A 160 -4.11 -21.01 -15.33
C SER A 160 -5.49 -20.57 -14.87
N CYS A 161 -6.56 -21.01 -15.53
CA CYS A 161 -7.93 -20.71 -15.13
C CYS A 161 -8.30 -21.38 -13.80
N LEU A 162 -7.91 -22.63 -13.60
CA LEU A 162 -8.05 -23.30 -12.29
C LEU A 162 -7.23 -22.57 -11.21
N ALA A 163 -6.00 -22.16 -11.54
CA ALA A 163 -5.14 -21.41 -10.64
C ALA A 163 -5.74 -20.05 -10.28
N LEU A 164 -6.43 -19.37 -11.19
CA LEU A 164 -7.09 -18.09 -10.94
C LEU A 164 -8.11 -18.20 -9.82
N ASN A 165 -9.06 -19.12 -9.94
CA ASN A 165 -10.09 -19.31 -8.92
C ASN A 165 -9.50 -19.74 -7.57
N GLN A 166 -8.53 -20.66 -7.58
CA GLN A 166 -7.83 -21.07 -6.36
C GLN A 166 -7.02 -19.95 -5.72
N PHE A 167 -6.39 -19.10 -6.53
CA PHE A 167 -5.63 -17.93 -6.08
C PHE A 167 -6.57 -16.92 -5.42
N ILE A 168 -7.69 -16.57 -6.06
CA ILE A 168 -8.66 -15.64 -5.51
C ILE A 168 -9.22 -16.15 -4.19
N GLU A 169 -9.59 -17.43 -4.13
CA GLU A 169 -10.10 -18.06 -2.92
C GLU A 169 -9.07 -18.07 -1.78
N HIS A 170 -7.82 -18.38 -2.10
CA HIS A 170 -6.74 -18.37 -1.12
C HIS A 170 -6.55 -16.99 -0.48
N TYR A 171 -6.47 -15.94 -1.31
CA TYR A 171 -6.27 -14.59 -0.80
C TYR A 171 -7.52 -14.02 -0.14
N TYR A 172 -8.72 -14.30 -0.65
CA TYR A 172 -9.95 -13.91 0.03
C TYR A 172 -9.98 -14.43 1.48
N ASN A 173 -9.70 -15.72 1.68
CA ASN A 173 -9.64 -16.29 3.03
C ASN A 173 -8.52 -15.67 3.88
N LYS A 174 -7.37 -15.36 3.27
CA LYS A 174 -6.28 -14.66 3.96
C LYS A 174 -6.74 -13.28 4.45
N PHE A 175 -7.26 -12.43 3.56
CA PHE A 175 -7.73 -11.08 3.90
C PHE A 175 -8.90 -11.11 4.90
N TYR A 176 -9.84 -12.05 4.73
CA TYR A 176 -10.97 -12.23 5.62
C TYR A 176 -10.53 -12.61 7.04
N ASN A 177 -9.60 -13.56 7.18
CA ASN A 177 -9.13 -14.02 8.49
C ASN A 177 -8.17 -13.03 9.17
N GLU A 178 -7.36 -12.29 8.41
CA GLU A 178 -6.49 -11.24 8.93
C GLU A 178 -7.30 -10.02 9.41
N LYS A 179 -8.52 -9.83 8.89
CA LYS A 179 -9.50 -8.86 9.39
C LYS A 179 -10.46 -9.47 10.41
N LYS A 180 -9.95 -10.17 11.45
CA LYS A 180 -10.71 -10.24 12.71
C LYS A 180 -10.98 -8.79 13.10
N CYS A 181 -12.24 -8.34 13.06
CA CYS A 181 -12.63 -7.05 13.60
C CYS A 181 -12.16 -7.03 15.06
N LEU A 182 -10.99 -6.44 15.30
CA LEU A 182 -10.45 -6.21 16.63
C LEU A 182 -11.36 -5.14 17.21
N GLY A 183 -12.40 -5.55 17.95
CA GLY A 183 -13.44 -4.72 18.55
C GLY A 183 -13.28 -3.21 18.32
N GLY A 184 -13.85 -2.71 17.22
CA GLY A 184 -13.71 -1.32 16.79
C GLY A 184 -14.17 -1.13 15.34
N ASN A 185 -14.78 0.03 15.05
CA ASN A 185 -15.30 0.40 13.73
C ASN A 185 -14.16 0.40 12.68
N VAL A 186 -14.19 -0.55 11.74
CA VAL A 186 -13.34 -0.50 10.55
C VAL A 186 -14.09 0.29 9.48
N MET A 187 -13.77 1.57 9.31
CA MET A 187 -14.29 2.39 8.21
C MET A 187 -13.61 1.96 6.90
N CYS A 188 -14.42 1.57 5.90
CA CYS A 188 -13.95 0.91 4.68
C CYS A 188 -13.33 1.85 3.62
N GLU A 189 -13.30 3.15 3.89
CA GLU A 189 -12.78 4.20 3.01
C GLU A 189 -11.40 4.73 3.44
N GLU A 190 -10.62 3.95 4.18
CA GLU A 190 -9.25 4.34 4.52
C GLU A 190 -8.26 4.05 3.38
N TYR A 191 -7.14 4.80 3.35
CA TYR A 191 -6.02 4.67 2.41
C TYR A 191 -5.53 3.23 2.19
N THR A 192 -5.67 2.34 3.17
CA THR A 192 -5.23 0.93 3.05
C THR A 192 -6.14 0.10 2.16
N SER A 193 -7.37 0.56 1.92
CA SER A 193 -8.47 -0.23 1.39
C SER A 193 -8.87 0.12 -0.04
N HIS A 194 -8.29 1.15 -0.67
CA HIS A 194 -8.61 1.55 -2.05
C HIS A 194 -7.37 1.79 -2.91
N ILE A 195 -7.15 0.95 -3.93
CA ILE A 195 -6.12 1.15 -4.95
C ILE A 195 -6.74 1.56 -6.28
N SER A 196 -7.86 0.96 -6.64
CA SER A 196 -8.66 1.30 -7.82
C SER A 196 -10.09 0.75 -7.68
N GLU A 197 -10.93 1.05 -8.65
CA GLU A 197 -12.31 0.53 -8.72
C GLU A 197 -12.39 -1.01 -8.63
N TYR A 198 -11.42 -1.72 -9.21
CA TYR A 198 -11.37 -3.20 -9.23
C TYR A 198 -10.37 -3.79 -8.22
N CYS A 199 -9.84 -2.96 -7.32
CA CYS A 199 -8.87 -3.35 -6.30
C CYS A 199 -9.11 -2.51 -5.04
N ASN A 200 -10.09 -2.91 -4.26
CA ASN A 200 -10.46 -2.28 -3.00
C ASN A 200 -11.15 -3.27 -2.04
N LEU A 201 -11.25 -2.93 -0.76
CA LEU A 201 -11.80 -3.83 0.27
C LEU A 201 -13.26 -3.53 0.65
N TYR A 202 -13.89 -2.54 0.04
CA TYR A 202 -15.32 -2.24 0.25
C TYR A 202 -16.22 -2.93 -0.80
N ASP A 203 -15.75 -3.06 -2.04
CA ASP A 203 -16.38 -3.85 -3.11
C ASP A 203 -15.64 -5.18 -3.30
N ILE A 204 -15.98 -6.13 -2.43
CA ILE A 204 -15.35 -7.45 -2.40
C ILE A 204 -15.70 -8.28 -3.62
N SER A 205 -16.89 -8.13 -4.18
CA SER A 205 -17.28 -8.85 -5.39
C SER A 205 -16.42 -8.44 -6.58
N LYS A 206 -16.07 -7.15 -6.71
CA LYS A 206 -15.13 -6.69 -7.75
C LYS A 206 -13.69 -7.10 -7.47
N THR A 207 -13.28 -7.09 -6.20
CA THR A 207 -11.88 -7.37 -5.85
C THR A 207 -11.56 -8.85 -5.78
N PHE A 208 -12.47 -9.66 -5.26
CA PHE A 208 -12.35 -11.12 -5.16
C PHE A 208 -13.45 -11.82 -5.96
N PRO A 209 -13.51 -11.61 -7.29
CA PRO A 209 -14.58 -12.17 -8.11
C PRO A 209 -14.54 -13.70 -8.13
N GLU A 210 -15.70 -14.33 -8.12
CA GLU A 210 -15.82 -15.73 -8.52
C GLU A 210 -16.06 -15.80 -10.02
N TYR A 211 -15.18 -16.51 -10.74
CA TYR A 211 -15.31 -16.68 -12.18
C TYR A 211 -15.96 -18.02 -12.52
N ASP A 212 -17.03 -17.95 -13.31
CA ASP A 212 -17.51 -19.09 -14.08
C ASP A 212 -16.75 -19.14 -15.40
N ILE A 213 -15.95 -20.20 -15.58
CA ILE A 213 -15.01 -20.34 -16.69
C ILE A 213 -15.54 -21.44 -17.60
N SER A 214 -16.07 -21.03 -18.74
CA SER A 214 -16.43 -21.92 -19.85
C SER A 214 -15.33 -21.91 -20.92
N ALA A 215 -15.43 -22.81 -21.89
CA ALA A 215 -14.49 -22.84 -23.02
C ALA A 215 -14.45 -21.51 -23.81
N GLU A 216 -15.51 -20.72 -23.77
CA GLU A 216 -15.68 -19.52 -24.60
C GLU A 216 -15.60 -18.21 -23.82
N GLN A 217 -15.95 -18.22 -22.52
CA GLN A 217 -16.15 -17.00 -21.74
C GLN A 217 -15.71 -17.16 -20.28
N ILE A 218 -15.19 -16.07 -19.71
CA ILE A 218 -14.97 -15.89 -18.28
C ILE A 218 -16.07 -14.93 -17.80
N LEU A 219 -17.03 -15.44 -17.05
CA LEU A 219 -18.14 -14.68 -16.50
C LEU A 219 -17.91 -14.44 -15.01
N VAL A 220 -18.21 -13.23 -14.54
CA VAL A 220 -18.17 -12.90 -13.11
C VAL A 220 -19.51 -13.28 -12.50
N LYS A 221 -19.50 -14.03 -11.40
CA LYS A 221 -20.71 -14.30 -10.62
C LYS A 221 -20.98 -13.11 -9.70
N ASP A 222 -22.11 -12.45 -9.90
CA ASP A 222 -22.56 -11.35 -9.06
C ASP A 222 -22.76 -11.78 -7.60
N ASN A 223 -22.32 -10.94 -6.66
CA ASN A 223 -22.56 -11.06 -5.21
C ASN A 223 -22.20 -12.43 -4.61
N SER A 224 -21.15 -13.07 -5.11
CA SER A 224 -20.71 -14.40 -4.68
C SER A 224 -20.02 -14.45 -3.32
N ARG A 225 -19.58 -13.30 -2.78
CA ARG A 225 -18.79 -13.25 -1.53
C ARG A 225 -19.34 -12.25 -0.52
N ARG A 226 -19.16 -12.57 0.76
CA ARG A 226 -19.48 -11.66 1.87
C ARG A 226 -18.52 -10.49 1.87
N ALA A 227 -19.00 -9.33 2.27
CA ALA A 227 -18.11 -8.19 2.49
C ALA A 227 -17.10 -8.53 3.61
N ILE A 228 -15.83 -8.21 3.39
CA ILE A 228 -14.75 -8.31 4.37
C ILE A 228 -14.84 -7.14 5.38
N CYS A 229 -15.78 -6.21 5.13
CA CYS A 229 -15.90 -4.91 5.75
C CYS A 229 -17.15 -4.75 6.63
N GLU A 230 -17.93 -5.82 6.80
CA GLU A 230 -19.04 -5.87 7.75
C GLU A 230 -18.48 -6.23 9.14
N CYS A 231 -18.07 -5.21 9.90
CA CYS A 231 -17.95 -5.35 11.34
C CYS A 231 -19.32 -4.98 11.94
N GLU A 232 -20.10 -5.98 12.35
CA GLU A 232 -21.23 -5.73 13.23
C GLU A 232 -20.69 -5.17 14.55
N ASN A 233 -21.19 -4.01 14.98
CA ASN A 233 -21.03 -3.58 16.36
C ASN A 233 -21.60 -4.69 17.23
N THR A 234 -20.72 -5.43 17.92
CA THR A 234 -21.20 -6.25 19.04
C THR A 234 -21.81 -5.25 20.02
N PRO A 235 -23.12 -5.31 20.33
CA PRO A 235 -23.69 -4.40 21.30
C PRO A 235 -22.93 -4.62 22.61
N VAL A 236 -22.26 -3.57 23.09
CA VAL A 236 -21.70 -3.55 24.43
C VAL A 236 -22.87 -3.87 25.35
N THR A 237 -22.82 -5.04 25.99
CA THR A 237 -23.82 -5.42 26.97
C THR A 237 -23.73 -4.39 28.09
N GLU A 238 -24.87 -3.79 28.45
CA GLU A 238 -24.99 -2.69 29.44
C GLU A 238 -24.35 -3.02 30.81
N ASP A 239 -24.00 -4.28 31.06
CA ASP A 239 -23.29 -4.74 32.25
C ASP A 239 -21.87 -4.19 32.39
N SER A 240 -21.18 -3.78 31.31
CA SER A 240 -19.83 -3.21 31.40
C SER A 240 -19.80 -1.74 31.85
N ILE A 241 -20.94 -1.04 31.88
CA ILE A 241 -21.02 0.38 32.28
C ILE A 241 -21.16 0.54 33.80
N ARG A 242 -21.51 -0.53 34.53
CA ARG A 242 -21.79 -0.44 35.98
C ARG A 242 -20.59 -0.55 36.90
N GLU A 243 -19.41 -0.99 36.44
CA GLU A 243 -18.28 -1.23 37.36
C GLU A 243 -17.31 -0.03 37.55
N HIS A 244 -17.49 1.11 36.88
CA HIS A 244 -16.55 2.25 36.99
C HIS A 244 -17.17 3.60 37.40
N GLN A 245 -18.37 3.61 37.98
CA GLN A 245 -18.94 4.82 38.60
C GLN A 245 -19.43 4.55 40.02
N GLU A 246 -18.50 4.27 40.93
CA GLU A 246 -18.70 4.57 42.34
C GLU A 246 -17.40 5.16 42.90
N LEU A 247 -17.38 6.49 43.00
CA LEU A 247 -16.77 7.30 44.06
C LEU A 247 -16.95 8.77 43.65
N ALA A 248 -18.14 9.31 43.92
CA ALA A 248 -18.38 10.75 43.86
C ALA A 248 -17.78 11.44 45.09
N PRO A 249 -17.06 12.56 44.97
CA PRO A 249 -16.80 13.47 46.07
C PRO A 249 -17.95 14.49 46.19
N GLU A 250 -18.28 14.85 47.44
CA GLU A 250 -19.36 15.76 47.84
C GLU A 250 -19.27 17.19 47.27
N PRO A 251 -20.40 17.93 47.18
CA PRO A 251 -20.47 19.23 46.51
C PRO A 251 -20.02 20.40 47.41
N ILE A 252 -19.25 21.32 46.83
CA ILE A 252 -18.90 22.62 47.46
C ILE A 252 -19.94 23.68 47.02
N PRO A 253 -20.43 24.56 47.91
CA PRO A 253 -21.48 25.53 47.59
C PRO A 253 -20.96 26.75 46.79
N GLU A 254 -21.75 27.19 45.82
CA GLU A 254 -21.51 28.37 44.97
C GLU A 254 -21.57 29.69 45.77
N THR A 255 -20.69 30.63 45.44
CA THR A 255 -20.81 32.05 45.85
C THR A 255 -20.46 32.96 44.66
N PRO A 256 -21.14 34.11 44.46
CA PRO A 256 -21.21 34.77 43.14
C PRO A 256 -20.05 35.75 42.87
N LEU A 257 -19.74 35.94 41.58
CA LEU A 257 -18.82 36.95 41.04
C LEU A 257 -19.19 38.40 41.45
N PRO A 258 -18.17 39.27 41.53
CA PRO A 258 -18.34 40.65 41.08
C PRO A 258 -17.32 41.07 40.00
N SER A 259 -17.82 41.96 39.14
CA SER A 259 -17.25 42.60 37.97
C SER A 259 -16.02 43.48 38.22
N SER A 260 -15.11 43.58 37.23
CA SER A 260 -14.63 44.88 36.68
C SER A 260 -13.55 44.73 35.59
N GLY A 261 -13.83 45.25 34.40
CA GLY A 261 -12.91 46.08 33.59
C GLY A 261 -11.82 45.41 32.70
N PRO A 262 -11.38 46.08 31.61
CA PRO A 262 -11.13 45.43 30.32
C PRO A 262 -9.70 45.61 29.78
N TRP A 263 -9.04 44.55 29.29
CA TRP A 263 -7.81 44.70 28.50
C TRP A 263 -7.80 43.82 27.23
N LYS A 264 -7.38 44.48 26.15
CA LYS A 264 -7.32 44.07 24.75
C LYS A 264 -6.20 43.04 24.51
N ASN A 265 -6.40 42.21 23.49
CA ASN A 265 -5.53 41.90 22.34
C ASN A 265 -5.76 40.43 21.94
N ALA A 266 -6.48 40.21 20.84
CA ALA A 266 -5.91 39.91 19.53
C ALA A 266 -5.27 38.51 19.49
N LEU A 267 -5.90 37.59 18.76
CA LEU A 267 -5.29 36.91 17.62
C LEU A 267 -6.36 36.10 16.86
N TYR A 268 -6.25 36.25 15.54
CA TYR A 268 -7.05 35.68 14.47
C TYR A 268 -7.05 34.14 14.49
N GLY A 269 -8.19 33.57 14.11
CA GLY A 269 -8.32 32.17 13.68
C GLY A 269 -9.49 32.07 12.71
N GLU A 270 -9.27 32.53 11.48
CA GLU A 270 -10.25 32.43 10.40
C GLU A 270 -10.42 30.97 9.97
N TYR A 271 -11.70 30.60 9.96
CA TYR A 271 -12.31 29.41 9.42
C TYR A 271 -12.24 29.47 7.88
N ILE A 272 -11.69 28.46 7.20
CA ILE A 272 -11.85 28.30 5.75
C ILE A 272 -12.47 26.94 5.44
N ASP A 273 -13.64 27.05 4.83
CA ASP A 273 -14.57 26.05 4.32
C ASP A 273 -14.12 25.62 2.91
N TYR A 274 -13.86 24.32 2.68
CA TYR A 274 -13.55 23.81 1.35
C TYR A 274 -14.84 23.44 0.60
N LYS A 275 -15.30 24.36 -0.26
CA LYS A 275 -16.28 24.05 -1.31
C LYS A 275 -15.65 23.16 -2.38
N SER A 276 -16.38 22.11 -2.71
CA SER A 276 -16.18 21.21 -3.85
C SER A 276 -16.32 21.93 -5.19
N GLU A 277 -15.34 21.81 -6.07
CA GLU A 277 -15.51 22.12 -7.50
C GLU A 277 -15.34 20.84 -8.33
N ASN A 278 -16.45 20.45 -8.94
CA ASN A 278 -16.54 19.56 -10.09
C ASN A 278 -15.66 20.10 -11.22
N ASN A 279 -14.79 19.27 -11.79
CA ASN A 279 -14.34 19.47 -13.17
C ASN A 279 -14.48 18.18 -13.99
N GLN A 280 -15.29 18.34 -15.02
CA GLN A 280 -15.76 17.37 -16.00
C GLN A 280 -14.74 17.34 -17.14
N TYR A 281 -13.98 16.25 -17.30
CA TYR A 281 -13.07 16.09 -18.42
C TYR A 281 -13.74 15.31 -19.57
N ASN A 282 -14.06 16.03 -20.63
CA ASN A 282 -14.41 15.49 -21.96
C ASN A 282 -13.14 15.02 -22.68
N PHE A 283 -13.07 13.75 -23.06
CA PHE A 283 -12.08 13.25 -24.02
C PHE A 283 -12.73 13.12 -25.41
N SER A 284 -12.25 13.94 -26.35
CA SER A 284 -12.55 13.86 -27.78
C SER A 284 -11.54 12.92 -28.46
N TYR A 285 -12.04 11.82 -29.02
CA TYR A 285 -11.28 10.94 -29.91
C TYR A 285 -11.10 11.60 -31.28
N GLN A 286 -9.86 11.72 -31.77
CA GLN A 286 -9.59 11.87 -33.20
C GLN A 286 -9.04 10.55 -33.76
N VAL A 287 -9.80 10.05 -34.73
CA VAL A 287 -9.55 8.89 -35.56
C VAL A 287 -8.50 9.27 -36.61
N LEU A 288 -7.41 8.50 -36.71
CA LEU A 288 -6.52 8.54 -37.87
C LEU A 288 -6.91 7.39 -38.80
N GLU A 289 -7.57 7.74 -39.91
CA GLU A 289 -7.71 6.86 -41.07
C GLU A 289 -6.49 7.01 -41.98
N LYS A 290 -5.91 5.83 -42.32
CA LYS A 290 -5.06 5.44 -43.46
C LYS A 290 -4.06 6.44 -44.06
#